data_AF-A0A660N6W1-F1
#
_entry.id   AF-A0A660N6W1-F1
#
_cell.length_a   1.000
_cell.length_b   1.000
_cell.length_c   1.000
_cell.angle_alpha   90.00
_cell.angle_beta   90.00
_cell.angle_gamma   90.00
#
_symmetry.space_group_name_H-M   'P 1'
#
loop_
_entity.id
_entity.type
_entity.pdbx_description
1 polymer ?
#
loop_
_entity_poly.entity_id
_entity_poly.type
_entity_poly.pdbx_seq_one_letter_code
_entity_poly.pdbx_strand_id
1 'polypeptide(L)'
;MRIKSEDVVESGTYSDEAKVIINGDEQYQSNPTTVHLAENPKKNINITARVHWQSELKQAFPMVVELHRRTDEGRDEIVKKKIFRVKNPVTIAKDAREYTWKDMPRLDDEGHLYVYYVKVLKIGNDVVRDGLAGDIVVKEKGLNIMNSIKEKTGGDSTQ
;
A
#
# COMPACT_ATOMS: atom_id res chain seq x y z
N MET A 1 46.25 -7.05 -3.79
CA MET A 1 46.02 -5.58 -3.72
C MET A 1 44.69 -5.28 -4.40
N ARG A 2 43.76 -4.61 -3.69
CA ARG A 2 42.54 -3.86 -4.12
C ARG A 2 41.50 -4.48 -5.09
N ILE A 3 40.37 -4.90 -4.51
CA ILE A 3 38.95 -4.43 -4.63
C ILE A 3 38.40 -3.76 -5.94
N LYS A 4 37.25 -4.32 -6.39
CA LYS A 4 36.00 -3.83 -7.08
C LYS A 4 35.93 -3.45 -8.57
N SER A 5 34.90 -4.01 -9.23
CA SER A 5 33.82 -3.30 -9.94
C SER A 5 32.61 -4.23 -10.20
N GLU A 6 31.39 -3.68 -10.09
CA GLU A 6 30.13 -4.26 -10.59
C GLU A 6 30.14 -4.33 -12.14
N ASP A 7 29.51 -5.33 -12.76
CA ASP A 7 28.91 -5.36 -14.12
C ASP A 7 28.56 -6.83 -14.51
N VAL A 8 27.29 -7.22 -14.65
CA VAL A 8 26.52 -7.35 -15.91
C VAL A 8 26.84 -8.64 -16.74
N VAL A 9 25.84 -9.54 -16.67
CA VAL A 9 25.43 -10.69 -17.53
C VAL A 9 26.47 -11.59 -18.20
N GLU A 10 26.43 -12.89 -17.86
CA GLU A 10 26.77 -13.93 -18.84
C GLU A 10 25.84 -15.14 -18.67
N SER A 11 25.31 -15.58 -19.81
CA SER A 11 24.47 -16.75 -20.03
C SER A 11 25.15 -18.02 -19.53
N GLY A 12 24.79 -18.47 -18.33
CA GLY A 12 25.15 -19.78 -17.81
C GLY A 12 23.98 -20.75 -17.97
N THR A 13 24.22 -21.87 -18.64
CA THR A 13 23.30 -22.99 -18.83
C THR A 13 22.52 -23.30 -17.55
N TYR A 14 21.19 -23.19 -17.61
CA TYR A 14 20.31 -23.68 -16.57
C TYR A 14 20.59 -25.18 -16.40
N SER A 15 21.07 -25.60 -15.22
CA SER A 15 20.86 -26.99 -14.81
C SER A 15 19.35 -27.15 -14.64
N ASP A 16 18.74 -28.12 -15.32
CA ASP A 16 17.29 -28.38 -15.35
C ASP A 16 16.66 -28.73 -13.98
N GLU A 17 17.41 -28.54 -12.89
CA GLU A 17 17.04 -28.83 -11.52
C GLU A 17 16.78 -27.53 -10.76
N ALA A 18 15.51 -27.27 -10.41
CA ALA A 18 15.16 -26.18 -9.51
C ALA A 18 14.99 -26.71 -8.09
N LYS A 19 15.49 -25.95 -7.12
CA LYS A 19 15.27 -26.21 -5.69
C LYS A 19 13.82 -25.83 -5.34
N VAL A 20 13.04 -26.80 -4.84
CA VAL A 20 11.64 -26.61 -4.42
C VAL A 20 11.53 -26.98 -2.94
N ILE A 21 10.77 -26.21 -2.18
CA ILE A 21 10.42 -26.56 -0.79
C ILE A 21 9.01 -27.16 -0.82
N ILE A 22 8.89 -28.44 -0.50
CA ILE A 22 7.62 -29.16 -0.42
C ILE A 22 7.45 -29.63 1.02
N ASN A 23 6.38 -29.20 1.69
CA ASN A 23 6.08 -29.57 3.09
C ASN A 23 7.20 -29.24 4.09
N GLY A 24 8.05 -28.23 3.79
CA GLY A 24 9.14 -27.81 4.67
C GLY A 24 10.49 -28.48 4.39
N ASP A 25 10.53 -29.49 3.51
CA ASP A 25 11.77 -30.17 3.13
C ASP A 25 12.29 -29.67 1.78
N GLU A 26 13.62 -29.53 1.69
CA GLU A 26 14.31 -29.16 0.46
C GLU A 26 14.36 -30.35 -0.50
N GLN A 27 13.80 -30.18 -1.69
CA GLN A 27 13.80 -31.19 -2.74
C GLN A 27 14.34 -30.58 -4.05
N TYR A 28 15.06 -31.38 -4.83
CA TYR A 28 15.58 -31.00 -6.14
C TYR A 28 14.74 -31.71 -7.22
N GLN A 29 14.09 -30.95 -8.09
CA GLN A 29 13.23 -31.51 -9.13
C GLN A 29 13.74 -31.12 -10.52
N SER A 30 14.00 -32.13 -11.36
CA SER A 30 14.33 -31.96 -12.77
C SER A 30 13.05 -31.64 -13.59
N ASN A 31 13.07 -30.55 -14.35
CA ASN A 31 11.99 -30.06 -15.23
C ASN A 31 10.63 -29.70 -14.58
N PRO A 32 10.54 -28.75 -13.64
CA PRO A 32 9.24 -28.21 -13.23
C PRO A 32 8.71 -27.27 -14.32
N THR A 33 7.65 -27.66 -15.04
CA THR A 33 6.96 -26.80 -16.04
C THR A 33 6.25 -25.60 -15.40
N THR A 34 6.26 -25.49 -14.07
CA THR A 34 5.93 -24.25 -13.35
C THR A 34 6.80 -24.21 -12.10
N VAL A 35 7.93 -23.50 -12.16
CA VAL A 35 8.69 -23.13 -10.97
C VAL A 35 7.90 -22.03 -10.27
N HIS A 36 7.00 -22.40 -9.36
CA HIS A 36 6.68 -21.48 -8.27
C HIS A 36 7.93 -21.46 -7.39
N LEU A 37 8.87 -20.55 -7.71
CA LEU A 37 9.80 -20.06 -6.70
C LEU A 37 8.88 -19.67 -5.55
N ALA A 38 8.87 -20.43 -4.46
CA ALA A 38 8.02 -20.13 -3.33
C ALA A 38 8.37 -18.71 -2.91
N GLU A 39 7.53 -17.74 -3.30
CA GLU A 39 7.78 -16.35 -2.98
C GLU A 39 7.94 -16.32 -1.48
N ASN A 40 9.14 -15.94 -1.00
CA ASN A 40 9.43 -15.95 0.43
C ASN A 40 8.26 -15.26 1.15
N PRO A 41 7.47 -15.97 1.97
CA PRO A 41 6.24 -15.42 2.51
C PRO A 41 6.51 -14.23 3.45
N LYS A 42 7.76 -14.11 3.95
CA LYS A 42 8.27 -12.99 4.73
C LYS A 42 8.81 -11.84 3.89
N LYS A 43 8.78 -11.94 2.55
CA LYS A 43 9.22 -10.86 1.67
C LYS A 43 8.34 -9.63 1.90
N ASN A 44 9.00 -8.50 2.13
CA ASN A 44 8.31 -7.23 2.24
C ASN A 44 7.66 -6.85 0.90
N ILE A 45 6.54 -6.12 0.99
CA ILE A 45 5.72 -5.72 -0.15
C ILE A 45 5.61 -4.20 -0.22
N ASN A 46 5.32 -3.68 -1.42
CA ASN A 46 4.98 -2.28 -1.61
C ASN A 46 3.49 -2.09 -1.39
N ILE A 47 3.13 -1.08 -0.60
CA ILE A 47 1.75 -0.71 -0.30
C ILE A 47 1.45 0.61 -1.00
N THR A 48 0.50 0.60 -1.93
CA THR A 48 0.15 1.78 -2.72
C THR A 48 -1.27 2.22 -2.41
N ALA A 49 -1.43 3.43 -1.87
CA ALA A 49 -2.72 4.09 -1.80
C ALA A 49 -3.06 4.75 -3.15
N ARG A 50 -4.34 4.68 -3.53
CA ARG A 50 -4.86 5.28 -4.78
C ARG A 50 -5.93 6.32 -4.45
N VAL A 51 -5.84 7.46 -5.11
CA VAL A 51 -6.73 8.62 -4.89
C VAL A 51 -7.62 8.82 -6.11
N HIS A 52 -8.92 8.71 -5.89
CA HIS A 52 -9.96 8.91 -6.89
C HIS A 52 -10.76 10.15 -6.52
N TRP A 53 -10.78 11.12 -7.43
CA TRP A 53 -11.59 12.33 -7.32
C TRP A 53 -12.77 12.19 -8.28
N GLN A 54 -14.00 12.31 -7.80
CA GLN A 54 -15.17 12.36 -8.68
C GLN A 54 -15.12 13.59 -9.59
N SER A 55 -15.68 13.47 -10.79
CA SER A 55 -15.64 14.50 -11.85
C SER A 55 -16.14 15.87 -11.41
N GLU A 56 -17.16 15.89 -10.56
CA GLU A 56 -17.77 17.10 -10.02
C GLU A 56 -16.78 17.93 -9.17
N LEU A 57 -15.75 17.30 -8.58
CA LEU A 57 -14.62 18.01 -8.00
C LEU A 57 -13.75 18.57 -9.13
N LYS A 58 -14.05 19.81 -9.52
CA LYS A 58 -13.32 20.59 -10.54
C LYS A 58 -11.83 20.79 -10.24
N GLN A 59 -11.39 20.42 -9.04
CA GLN A 59 -10.01 20.55 -8.60
C GLN A 59 -9.68 19.50 -7.52
N ALA A 60 -8.47 18.95 -7.58
CA ALA A 60 -7.88 18.13 -6.52
C ALA A 60 -7.14 18.98 -5.49
N PHE A 61 -6.88 18.43 -4.30
CA PHE A 61 -6.20 19.10 -3.20
C PHE A 61 -5.09 18.21 -2.63
N PRO A 62 -4.00 18.78 -2.06
CA PRO A 62 -3.04 17.98 -1.32
C PRO A 62 -3.70 17.35 -0.10
N MET A 63 -3.27 16.16 0.29
CA MET A 63 -3.90 15.38 1.37
C MET A 63 -2.87 14.87 2.37
N VAL A 64 -3.19 14.88 3.65
CA VAL A 64 -2.40 14.20 4.68
C VAL A 64 -3.01 12.82 4.93
N VAL A 65 -2.23 11.76 4.69
CA VAL A 65 -2.68 10.37 4.74
C VAL A 65 -1.79 9.58 5.70
N GLU A 66 -2.40 8.77 6.56
CA GLU A 66 -1.75 7.89 7.52
C GLU A 66 -2.00 6.41 7.14
N LEU A 67 -0.94 5.63 7.09
CA LEU A 67 -1.00 4.19 6.87
C LEU A 67 -1.23 3.45 8.19
N HIS A 68 -2.21 2.57 8.18
CA HIS A 68 -2.54 1.64 9.26
C HIS A 68 -2.44 0.20 8.78
N ARG A 69 -2.36 -0.72 9.72
CA ARG A 69 -2.40 -2.16 9.49
C ARG A 69 -3.16 -2.86 10.61
N ARG A 70 -3.61 -4.08 10.36
CA ARG A 70 -4.18 -4.98 11.36
C ARG A 70 -3.93 -6.44 10.99
N THR A 71 -3.87 -7.30 11.99
CA THR A 71 -3.96 -8.76 11.83
C THR A 71 -5.40 -9.22 12.00
N ASP A 72 -5.69 -10.47 11.64
CA ASP A 72 -6.94 -11.16 11.91
C ASP A 72 -7.24 -11.27 13.41
N GLU A 73 -6.21 -11.42 14.25
CA GLU A 73 -6.32 -11.39 15.72
C GLU A 73 -6.62 -10.00 16.32
N GLY A 74 -6.75 -8.97 15.47
CA GLY A 74 -7.65 -7.86 15.78
C GLY A 74 -7.07 -6.70 16.57
N ARG A 75 -5.89 -6.20 16.21
CA ARG A 75 -5.45 -4.87 16.66
C ARG A 75 -5.14 -3.96 15.48
N ASP A 76 -5.88 -2.85 15.42
CA ASP A 76 -5.58 -1.75 14.52
C ASP A 76 -4.33 -1.00 15.02
N GLU A 77 -3.32 -0.89 14.16
CA GLU A 77 -2.07 -0.23 14.47
C GLU A 77 -1.73 0.85 13.45
N ILE A 78 -1.21 1.98 13.92
CA ILE A 78 -0.53 2.96 13.07
C ILE A 78 0.84 2.42 12.68
N VAL A 79 1.21 2.49 11.41
CA VAL A 79 2.57 2.18 10.95
C VAL A 79 3.52 3.27 11.43
N LYS A 80 4.32 2.99 12.48
CA LYS A 80 5.18 3.99 13.13
C LYS A 80 6.52 4.18 12.40
N LYS A 81 6.93 5.44 12.22
CA LYS A 81 8.22 5.85 11.60
C LYS A 81 9.45 5.16 12.19
N LYS A 82 9.49 4.97 13.52
CA LYS A 82 10.66 4.39 14.23
C LYS A 82 10.90 2.93 13.89
N ILE A 83 9.85 2.18 13.54
CA ILE A 83 9.93 0.74 13.29
C ILE A 83 10.40 0.48 11.85
N PHE A 84 9.95 1.28 10.90
CA PHE A 84 10.14 0.98 9.47
C PHE A 84 11.02 1.99 8.71
N ARG A 85 11.53 3.05 9.36
CA ARG A 85 12.14 4.22 8.69
C ARG A 85 11.24 4.84 7.61
N VAL A 86 9.95 4.56 7.68
CA VAL A 86 8.93 5.03 6.76
C VAL A 86 8.39 6.37 7.24
N LYS A 87 8.21 7.32 6.32
CA LYS A 87 7.46 8.55 6.62
C LYS A 87 5.97 8.17 6.74
N ASN A 88 5.39 8.42 7.91
CA ASN A 88 3.96 8.27 8.16
C ASN A 88 3.56 9.21 9.32
N PRO A 89 2.55 10.07 9.16
CA PRO A 89 1.76 10.31 7.95
C PRO A 89 2.57 10.93 6.80
N VAL A 90 1.99 10.91 5.60
CA VAL A 90 2.56 11.47 4.37
C VAL A 90 1.65 12.55 3.81
N THR A 91 2.23 13.47 3.03
CA THR A 91 1.45 14.40 2.21
C THR A 91 1.44 13.89 0.79
N ILE A 92 0.27 13.52 0.27
CA ILE A 92 0.06 13.26 -1.15
C ILE A 92 -0.15 14.62 -1.82
N ALA A 93 0.66 14.92 -2.85
CA ALA A 93 0.58 16.19 -3.55
C ALA A 93 -0.74 16.33 -4.31
N LYS A 94 -1.15 17.58 -4.57
CA LYS A 94 -2.44 17.94 -5.19
C LYS A 94 -2.81 17.11 -6.41
N ASP A 95 -1.88 16.93 -7.33
CA ASP A 95 -2.14 16.26 -8.61
C ASP A 95 -1.71 14.78 -8.60
N ALA A 96 -1.09 14.31 -7.52
CA ALA A 96 -0.69 12.92 -7.37
C ALA A 96 -1.92 12.03 -7.14
N ARG A 97 -1.97 10.92 -7.88
CA ARG A 97 -3.08 9.94 -7.81
C ARG A 97 -2.74 8.71 -7.01
N GLU A 98 -1.49 8.57 -6.58
CA GLU A 98 -1.04 7.46 -5.77
C GLU A 98 0.14 7.84 -4.88
N TYR A 99 0.33 7.06 -3.83
CA TYR A 99 1.52 7.11 -2.99
C TYR A 99 1.89 5.70 -2.54
N THR A 100 3.17 5.38 -2.60
CA THR A 100 3.68 4.03 -2.28
C THR A 100 4.61 4.06 -1.07
N TRP A 101 4.23 3.34 -0.02
CA TRP A 101 5.14 2.92 1.04
C TRP A 101 5.86 1.65 0.61
N LYS A 102 7.19 1.70 0.58
CA LYS A 102 8.02 0.57 0.13
C LYS A 102 8.41 -0.33 1.29
N ASP A 103 8.71 -1.58 0.97
CA ASP A 103 9.32 -2.56 1.88
C ASP A 103 8.54 -2.75 3.20
N MET A 104 7.21 -2.83 3.11
CA MET A 104 6.32 -3.05 4.25
C MET A 104 6.24 -4.56 4.59
N PRO A 105 6.27 -4.94 5.89
CA PRO A 105 6.10 -6.34 6.27
C PRO A 105 4.76 -6.89 5.80
N ARG A 106 4.78 -8.07 5.20
CA ARG A 106 3.55 -8.79 4.84
C ARG A 106 2.93 -9.49 6.04
N LEU A 107 3.77 -9.95 6.97
CA LEU A 107 3.39 -10.73 8.15
C LEU A 107 3.83 -10.00 9.43
N ASP A 108 3.18 -10.30 10.55
CA ASP A 108 3.71 -10.03 11.90
C ASP A 108 4.84 -11.01 12.28
N ASP A 109 5.29 -10.93 13.54
CA ASP A 109 6.40 -11.76 14.03
C ASP A 109 5.94 -13.23 14.25
N GLU A 110 4.64 -13.44 14.44
CA GLU A 110 3.96 -14.72 14.63
C GLU A 110 3.56 -15.40 13.30
N GLY A 111 3.59 -14.68 12.18
CA GLY A 111 3.28 -15.18 10.84
C GLY A 111 1.87 -14.87 10.33
N HIS A 112 1.10 -14.02 11.02
CA HIS A 112 -0.22 -13.56 10.58
C HIS A 112 -0.13 -12.45 9.53
N LEU A 113 -1.03 -12.47 8.55
CA LEU A 113 -1.07 -11.49 7.47
C LEU A 113 -1.52 -10.11 7.97
N TYR A 114 -0.76 -9.08 7.61
CA TYR A 114 -1.23 -7.71 7.74
C TYR A 114 -2.20 -7.35 6.62
N VAL A 115 -3.34 -6.76 7.03
CA VAL A 115 -4.23 -6.01 6.16
C VAL A 115 -3.94 -4.52 6.32
N TYR A 116 -3.43 -3.89 5.27
CA TYR A 116 -3.14 -2.47 5.24
C TYR A 116 -4.32 -1.64 4.78
N TYR A 117 -4.47 -0.46 5.37
CA TYR A 117 -5.48 0.53 4.98
C TYR A 117 -5.01 1.93 5.35
N VAL A 118 -5.66 2.95 4.78
CA VAL A 118 -5.30 4.35 5.04
C VAL A 118 -6.40 5.08 5.81
N LYS A 119 -5.98 6.11 6.55
CA LYS A 119 -6.84 7.17 7.05
C LYS A 119 -6.37 8.52 6.53
N VAL A 120 -7.27 9.34 6.05
CA VAL A 120 -7.07 10.70 5.57
C VAL A 120 -7.31 11.61 6.76
N LEU A 121 -6.28 12.36 7.12
CA LEU A 121 -6.33 13.28 8.25
C LEU A 121 -6.74 14.69 7.80
N LYS A 122 -6.33 15.09 6.59
CA LYS A 122 -6.60 16.42 6.03
C LYS A 122 -6.74 16.39 4.51
N ILE A 123 -7.57 17.29 3.98
CA ILE A 123 -7.62 17.67 2.56
C ILE A 123 -7.45 19.18 2.47
N GLY A 124 -6.44 19.65 1.76
CA GLY A 124 -6.04 21.06 1.80
C GLY A 124 -5.72 21.48 3.23
N ASN A 125 -6.46 22.49 3.73
CA ASN A 125 -6.34 22.97 5.10
C ASN A 125 -7.37 22.36 6.06
N ASP A 126 -8.37 21.64 5.53
CA ASP A 126 -9.48 21.11 6.30
C ASP A 126 -9.13 19.75 6.92
N VAL A 127 -9.43 19.60 8.20
CA VAL A 127 -9.29 18.34 8.94
C VAL A 127 -10.48 17.46 8.62
N VAL A 128 -10.22 16.18 8.33
CA VAL A 128 -11.28 15.19 8.14
C VAL A 128 -11.94 14.88 9.48
N ARG A 129 -13.26 15.05 9.56
CA ARG A 129 -14.09 14.64 10.69
C ARG A 129 -15.37 14.01 10.16
N ASP A 130 -15.72 12.83 10.68
CA ASP A 130 -16.92 12.08 10.29
C ASP A 130 -17.08 11.92 8.77
N GLY A 131 -15.96 11.66 8.08
CA GLY A 131 -15.92 11.48 6.62
C GLY A 131 -16.03 12.78 5.81
N LEU A 132 -15.82 13.95 6.42
CA LEU A 132 -15.93 15.26 5.77
C LEU A 132 -14.67 16.12 5.98
N ALA A 133 -14.21 16.79 4.93
CA ALA A 133 -13.24 17.87 4.98
C ALA A 133 -13.80 19.07 4.20
N GLY A 134 -14.37 20.03 4.94
CA GLY A 134 -15.18 21.10 4.33
C GLY A 134 -16.38 20.52 3.58
N ASP A 135 -16.54 20.89 2.31
CA ASP A 135 -17.59 20.37 1.41
C ASP A 135 -17.19 19.05 0.72
N ILE A 136 -16.04 18.47 1.04
CA ILE A 136 -15.57 17.22 0.45
C ILE A 136 -15.96 16.05 1.33
N VAL A 137 -16.67 15.08 0.75
CA VAL A 137 -16.92 13.77 1.35
C VAL A 137 -15.72 12.87 1.06
N VAL A 138 -15.18 12.27 2.11
CA VAL A 138 -14.03 11.37 2.07
C VAL A 138 -14.50 9.96 2.38
N LYS A 139 -14.28 9.03 1.45
CA LYS A 139 -14.58 7.60 1.63
C LYS A 139 -13.32 6.78 1.47
N GLU A 140 -12.98 6.01 2.49
CA GLU A 140 -11.83 5.12 2.51
C GLU A 140 -12.30 3.67 2.38
N LYS A 141 -11.68 2.92 1.47
CA LYS A 141 -11.88 1.48 1.33
C LYS A 141 -10.54 0.79 1.19
N GLY A 142 -9.98 0.36 2.32
CA GLY A 142 -8.63 -0.21 2.38
C GLY A 142 -7.60 0.84 1.95
N LEU A 143 -6.97 0.62 0.80
CA LEU A 143 -5.97 1.53 0.21
C LEU A 143 -6.55 2.48 -0.86
N ASN A 144 -7.85 2.42 -1.13
CA ASN A 144 -8.50 3.33 -2.07
C ASN A 144 -9.17 4.48 -1.32
N ILE A 145 -8.91 5.70 -1.76
CA ILE A 145 -9.52 6.92 -1.25
C ILE A 145 -10.41 7.49 -2.36
N MET A 146 -11.68 7.71 -2.05
CA MET A 146 -12.69 8.25 -2.97
C MET A 146 -13.21 9.58 -2.41
N ASN A 147 -12.95 10.66 -3.13
CA ASN A 147 -13.38 12.01 -2.75
C ASN A 147 -14.51 12.48 -3.66
N SER A 148 -15.57 13.04 -3.08
CA SER A 148 -16.72 13.61 -3.78
C SER A 148 -17.17 14.94 -3.17
N ILE A 149 -17.97 15.74 -3.88
CA ILE A 149 -18.62 16.92 -3.29
C ILE A 149 -19.79 16.46 -2.43
N LYS A 150 -20.02 17.11 -1.30
CA LYS A 150 -21.26 16.98 -0.53
C LYS A 150 -22.43 17.42 -1.39
N GLU A 151 -23.36 16.52 -1.68
CA GLU A 151 -24.58 16.88 -2.38
C GLU A 151 -25.27 18.03 -1.64
N LYS A 152 -25.58 19.12 -2.35
CA LYS A 152 -26.42 20.17 -1.78
C LYS A 152 -27.80 19.55 -1.60
N THR A 153 -28.23 19.36 -0.35
CA THR A 153 -29.61 19.00 -0.04
C THR A 153 -30.50 20.06 -0.72
N GLY A 154 -31.31 19.63 -1.69
CA GLY A 154 -32.18 20.53 -2.45
C GLY A 154 -33.09 21.30 -1.51
N GLY A 155 -32.81 22.59 -1.34
CA GLY A 155 -33.75 23.54 -0.75
C GLY A 155 -34.79 23.89 -1.81
N ASP A 156 -35.95 23.25 -1.69
CA ASP A 156 -37.28 23.73 -2.05
C ASP A 156 -37.41 24.56 -3.35
N SER A 157 -37.69 23.86 -4.45
CA SER A 157 -38.39 24.46 -5.58
C SER A 157 -39.86 24.62 -5.22
N THR A 158 -40.21 25.79 -4.70
CA THR A 158 -41.58 26.32 -4.77
C THR A 158 -41.52 27.77 -5.25
N GLN A 159 -41.79 27.98 -6.54
CA GLN A 159 -42.44 29.19 -7.09
C GLN A 159 -43.51 28.73 -8.07
#